data_AF-A0A8C4S100-F1
#
_entry.id   AF-A0A8C4S100-F1
#
_cell.length_a   1.000
_cell.length_b   1.000
_cell.length_c   1.000
_cell.angle_alpha   90.00
_cell.angle_beta   90.00
_cell.angle_gamma   90.00
#
_symmetry.space_group_name_H-M   'P 1'
#
loop_
_entity.id
_entity.type
_entity.pdbx_description
1 polymer ?
#
loop_
_entity_poly.entity_id
_entity_poly.type
_entity_poly.pdbx_seq_one_letter_code
_entity_poly.pdbx_strand_id
1 'polypeptide(L)'
;MSSGAEVDMKDVELNELEQDKQLMPSPGEEPSVEKNGCVAVKLPEEVEAKFTGLSKEALMKVAGTPGWVRIRWALLILFWLAWIGMLVGAIVIVVQAPRCKSLPSRQWWQKGAIYQISNEFLDSKEVIESIDYLSELKVKSLIVGPVPQVYSSGSTIGSKENLTNFQKVAQMKGLKVVLDITPNNDDDDPWINISSIAEQNNFKNTFENWLKNGIDGIMVSEVETIKNNASLLWEELKNLTSKYSTEAKPRILIGVTSSKDLEEIVKAGNQSGVDLLLSGVLHILGKAPTGSEVALNVERYITGLGTAWPLWSVGSRTVGHLASLVEERLVKIYQMMLFTLPGTPFTNYGDEIGLQDLEEKDQNSKLPMMLWDNSNFSVMAQTQDTNSVLNLYKQLSDLKLKDRSLQYGDFYSIVHNASIYAYLREWDQSERFLTVLNFEGLKTKVSLIHNKLPAEASVAISTYSQRNESSVNLADFTLEPNEGLLLRFPYVY
;
A
#
# COMPACT_ATOMS: atom_id res chain seq x y z
N MET A 1 18.92 -34.75 36.25
CA MET A 1 20.39 -34.68 36.27
C MET A 1 20.77 -33.39 35.55
N SER A 2 20.96 -32.30 36.32
CA SER A 2 22.27 -31.66 36.58
C SER A 2 22.79 -30.94 35.33
N SER A 3 23.10 -29.66 35.26
CA SER A 3 23.52 -28.58 36.20
C SER A 3 23.31 -27.25 35.43
N GLY A 4 22.93 -26.10 36.00
CA GLY A 4 23.59 -25.37 37.09
C GLY A 4 24.59 -24.36 36.52
N ALA A 5 24.24 -23.06 36.49
CA ALA A 5 25.19 -21.93 36.44
C ALA A 5 24.46 -20.62 36.80
N GLU A 6 24.57 -20.24 38.08
CA GLU A 6 24.35 -18.90 38.62
C GLU A 6 25.37 -17.91 38.04
N VAL A 7 24.95 -16.65 37.87
CA VAL A 7 25.85 -15.51 37.61
C VAL A 7 26.03 -14.73 38.90
N ASP A 8 27.27 -14.73 39.37
CA ASP A 8 27.77 -14.14 40.61
C ASP A 8 28.07 -12.64 40.40
N MET A 9 27.52 -11.78 41.27
CA MET A 9 27.79 -10.33 41.30
C MET A 9 28.93 -10.06 42.28
N LYS A 10 30.04 -9.50 41.79
CA LYS A 10 31.17 -9.10 42.64
C LYS A 10 31.04 -7.66 43.13
N ASP A 11 31.23 -7.54 44.43
CA ASP A 11 31.44 -6.31 45.20
C ASP A 11 32.66 -5.51 44.72
N VAL A 12 32.53 -4.17 44.75
CA VAL A 12 33.65 -3.23 44.85
C VAL A 12 33.25 -2.13 45.83
N GLU A 13 33.60 -2.31 47.10
CA GLU A 13 33.82 -1.22 48.04
C GLU A 13 35.08 -0.44 47.64
N LEU A 14 35.11 0.87 47.88
CA LEU A 14 36.14 1.55 48.71
C LEU A 14 36.04 3.09 48.65
N ASN A 15 35.97 3.64 49.86
CA ASN A 15 36.66 4.82 50.39
C ASN A 15 36.15 6.26 50.14
N GLU A 16 35.59 6.82 51.23
CA GLU A 16 35.69 8.22 51.63
C GLU A 16 37.10 8.54 52.17
N LEU A 17 37.63 9.75 51.92
CA LEU A 17 38.25 10.67 52.92
C LEU A 17 38.93 11.91 52.28
N GLU A 18 38.50 13.09 52.77
CA GLU A 18 39.23 14.34 53.15
C GLU A 18 40.19 15.07 52.16
N GLN A 19 39.87 16.32 51.78
CA GLN A 19 40.29 17.65 52.32
C GLN A 19 41.69 18.13 51.89
N ASP A 20 41.74 19.20 51.08
CA ASP A 20 42.61 20.39 51.30
C ASP A 20 42.45 21.42 50.17
N LYS A 21 42.28 22.72 50.53
CA LYS A 21 42.49 23.86 49.63
C LYS A 21 43.31 24.94 50.34
N GLN A 22 44.39 25.33 49.67
CA GLN A 22 45.50 26.20 50.10
C GLN A 22 45.16 27.71 50.18
N LEU A 23 45.97 28.42 50.97
CA LEU A 23 46.06 29.87 51.19
C LEU A 23 47.29 30.51 50.51
N MET A 24 47.28 31.86 50.39
CA MET A 24 48.39 32.87 50.47
C MET A 24 48.50 33.85 49.26
N PRO A 25 49.13 35.06 49.36
CA PRO A 25 49.45 35.94 50.52
C PRO A 25 49.19 37.49 50.31
N SER A 26 49.39 38.29 51.37
CA SER A 26 49.36 39.78 51.48
C SER A 26 50.61 40.52 50.93
N PRO A 27 50.62 41.88 50.88
CA PRO A 27 51.56 42.62 51.77
C PRO A 27 51.16 44.05 52.24
N GLY A 28 51.62 44.44 53.45
CA GLY A 28 52.33 45.72 53.70
C GLY A 28 51.67 46.90 54.46
N GLU A 29 51.92 46.99 55.79
CA GLU A 29 52.39 48.14 56.65
C GLU A 29 52.37 49.61 56.11
N GLU A 30 52.18 50.74 56.84
CA GLU A 30 51.85 51.17 58.23
C GLU A 30 51.61 52.75 58.20
N PRO A 31 51.54 53.57 59.28
CA PRO A 31 50.35 54.31 59.77
C PRO A 31 50.38 55.87 59.72
N SER A 32 49.23 56.57 59.91
CA SER A 32 49.21 57.95 60.48
C SER A 32 47.83 58.45 61.01
N VAL A 33 47.75 58.58 62.35
CA VAL A 33 47.35 59.72 63.21
C VAL A 33 46.15 60.66 62.89
N GLU A 34 45.21 60.68 63.86
CA GLU A 34 44.37 61.76 64.43
C GLU A 34 42.94 62.15 63.94
N LYS A 35 42.05 62.08 64.96
CA LYS A 35 40.97 63.01 65.38
C LYS A 35 39.53 62.87 64.84
N ASN A 36 38.72 62.32 65.76
CA ASN A 36 37.45 62.84 66.30
C ASN A 36 36.19 62.87 65.42
N GLY A 37 35.18 62.11 65.84
CA GLY A 37 33.77 62.46 65.56
C GLY A 37 32.80 61.31 65.28
N CYS A 38 32.44 60.55 66.33
CA CYS A 38 31.20 59.79 66.56
C CYS A 38 30.37 59.16 65.41
N VAL A 39 30.27 57.82 65.54
CA VAL A 39 29.08 56.95 65.41
C VAL A 39 28.66 56.45 64.01
N ALA A 40 29.18 55.26 63.73
CA ALA A 40 28.51 54.05 63.21
C ALA A 40 27.62 54.15 61.97
N VAL A 41 28.19 53.75 60.82
CA VAL A 41 27.55 52.78 59.90
C VAL A 41 28.63 51.85 59.36
N LYS A 42 28.81 50.68 59.98
CA LYS A 42 29.46 49.52 59.35
C LYS A 42 28.35 48.58 58.93
N LEU A 43 28.16 48.42 57.62
CA LEU A 43 27.42 47.31 57.06
C LEU A 43 28.16 46.02 57.43
N PRO A 44 27.51 45.01 58.03
CA PRO A 44 28.00 43.65 57.97
C PRO A 44 27.71 43.10 56.58
N GLU A 45 28.74 42.57 55.94
CA GLU A 45 28.62 41.59 54.86
C GLU A 45 27.77 40.38 55.31
N GLU A 46 26.98 39.89 54.35
CA GLU A 46 26.54 38.51 54.15
C GLU A 46 25.78 37.80 55.28
N VAL A 47 24.47 37.68 55.08
CA VAL A 47 23.71 36.53 55.60
C VAL A 47 23.49 35.58 54.42
N GLU A 48 24.45 34.69 54.19
CA GLU A 48 24.14 33.40 53.56
C GLU A 48 23.00 32.77 54.37
N ALA A 49 21.85 32.55 53.74
CA ALA A 49 20.73 31.87 54.36
C ALA A 49 21.14 30.43 54.68
N LYS A 50 21.61 30.21 55.91
CA LYS A 50 21.91 28.89 56.49
C LYS A 50 20.71 27.96 56.26
N PHE A 51 20.96 26.83 55.60
CA PHE A 51 20.04 25.72 55.43
C PHE A 51 19.44 25.30 56.79
N THR A 52 18.15 25.58 57.01
CA THR A 52 17.41 25.29 58.24
C THR A 52 16.88 23.85 58.24
N GLY A 53 17.76 22.86 58.11
CA GLY A 53 17.43 21.45 58.30
C GLY A 53 17.55 21.02 59.76
N LEU A 54 16.62 20.20 60.25
CA LEU A 54 16.77 19.52 61.55
C LEU A 54 17.85 18.43 61.44
N SER A 55 18.72 18.33 62.45
CA SER A 55 19.68 17.21 62.56
C SER A 55 18.95 15.88 62.81
N LYS A 56 19.56 14.76 62.39
CA LYS A 56 18.98 13.39 62.52
C LYS A 56 18.45 13.10 63.92
N GLU A 57 19.20 13.51 64.95
CA GLU A 57 18.84 13.26 66.35
C GLU A 57 17.65 14.11 66.83
N ALA A 58 17.56 15.36 66.38
CA ALA A 58 16.45 16.25 66.71
C ALA A 58 15.15 15.83 65.98
N LEU A 59 15.28 15.35 64.73
CA LEU A 59 14.16 14.83 63.95
C LEU A 59 13.59 13.53 64.53
N MET A 60 14.46 12.60 64.94
CA MET A 60 14.03 11.30 65.49
C MET A 60 13.25 11.42 66.81
N LYS A 61 13.53 12.46 67.62
CA LYS A 61 12.75 12.74 68.85
C LYS A 61 11.29 13.12 68.57
N VAL A 62 11.02 13.81 67.46
CA VAL A 62 9.66 14.25 67.07
C VAL A 62 8.97 13.19 66.20
N ALA A 63 9.71 12.58 65.27
CA ALA A 63 9.21 11.59 64.32
C ALA A 63 8.80 10.25 64.97
N GLY A 64 9.36 9.91 66.14
CA GLY A 64 9.03 8.70 66.89
C GLY A 64 7.74 8.80 67.73
N THR A 65 7.06 9.95 67.73
CA THR A 65 5.82 10.12 68.52
C THR A 65 4.68 9.25 67.97
N PRO A 66 3.81 8.67 68.83
CA PRO A 66 2.76 7.74 68.39
C PRO A 66 1.81 8.31 67.33
N GLY A 67 1.56 9.63 67.34
CA GLY A 67 0.73 10.31 66.34
C GLY A 67 1.36 10.31 64.94
N TRP A 68 2.63 10.69 64.82
CA TRP A 68 3.35 10.70 63.55
C TRP A 68 3.60 9.30 62.98
N VAL A 69 3.87 8.32 63.86
CA VAL A 69 4.02 6.91 63.44
C VAL A 69 2.70 6.39 62.84
N ARG A 70 1.56 6.65 63.50
CA ARG A 70 0.23 6.24 62.98
C ARG A 70 -0.11 6.92 61.65
N ILE A 71 0.15 8.22 61.52
CA ILE A 71 -0.07 8.96 60.26
C ILE A 71 0.80 8.41 59.13
N ARG A 72 2.09 8.11 59.40
CA ARG A 72 2.99 7.53 58.39
C ARG A 72 2.49 6.16 57.91
N TRP A 73 2.05 5.30 58.82
CA TRP A 73 1.46 4.00 58.46
C TRP A 73 0.15 4.15 57.69
N ALA A 74 -0.72 5.09 58.08
CA ALA A 74 -1.97 5.37 57.36
C ALA A 74 -1.72 5.87 55.93
N LEU A 75 -0.78 6.81 55.75
CA LEU A 75 -0.38 7.30 54.42
C LEU A 75 0.26 6.22 53.57
N LEU A 76 1.09 5.35 54.16
CA LEU A 76 1.70 4.24 53.45
C LEU A 76 0.67 3.20 52.98
N ILE A 77 -0.32 2.88 53.83
CA ILE A 77 -1.43 1.98 53.46
C ILE A 77 -2.26 2.62 52.34
N LEU A 78 -2.61 3.90 52.46
CA LEU A 78 -3.38 4.62 51.44
C LEU A 78 -2.62 4.67 50.10
N PHE A 79 -1.30 4.88 50.13
CA PHE A 79 -0.45 4.82 48.95
C PHE A 79 -0.53 3.46 48.26
N TRP A 80 -0.37 2.36 49.01
CA TRP A 80 -0.46 1.02 48.42
C TRP A 80 -1.86 0.69 47.91
N LEU A 81 -2.93 1.13 48.60
CA LEU A 81 -4.30 0.97 48.12
C LEU A 81 -4.54 1.75 46.82
N ALA A 82 -4.08 2.99 46.73
CA ALA A 82 -4.17 3.79 45.51
C ALA A 82 -3.34 3.18 44.37
N TRP A 83 -2.14 2.68 44.67
CA TRP A 83 -1.29 2.00 43.70
C TRP A 83 -1.92 0.71 43.17
N ILE A 84 -2.48 -0.13 44.04
CA ILE A 84 -3.23 -1.34 43.65
C ILE A 84 -4.46 -0.95 42.84
N GLY A 85 -5.20 0.09 43.26
CA GLY A 85 -6.36 0.58 42.52
C GLY A 85 -6.01 1.06 41.11
N MET A 86 -4.88 1.77 40.95
CA MET A 86 -4.36 2.20 39.66
C MET A 86 -3.95 1.00 38.79
N LEU A 87 -3.28 0.00 39.37
CA LEU A 87 -2.89 -1.24 38.68
C LEU A 87 -4.12 -2.01 38.19
N VAL A 88 -5.11 -2.22 39.05
CA VAL A 88 -6.37 -2.90 38.71
C VAL A 88 -7.11 -2.11 37.64
N GLY A 89 -7.19 -0.78 37.77
CA GLY A 89 -7.79 0.08 36.75
C GLY A 89 -7.12 -0.05 35.38
N ALA A 90 -5.79 -0.08 35.35
CA ALA A 90 -5.04 -0.29 34.11
C ALA A 90 -5.33 -1.66 33.48
N ILE A 91 -5.37 -2.73 34.29
CA ILE A 91 -5.72 -4.08 33.82
C ILE A 91 -7.15 -4.10 33.26
N VAL A 92 -8.11 -3.49 33.96
CA VAL A 92 -9.52 -3.44 33.52
C VAL A 92 -9.65 -2.71 32.18
N ILE A 93 -8.97 -1.57 32.00
CA ILE A 93 -8.97 -0.83 30.73
C ILE A 93 -8.45 -1.72 29.59
N VAL A 94 -7.33 -2.43 29.80
CA VAL A 94 -6.75 -3.32 28.78
C VAL A 94 -7.67 -4.51 28.45
N VAL A 95 -8.34 -5.09 29.45
CA VAL A 95 -9.24 -6.23 29.25
C VAL A 95 -10.54 -5.81 28.56
N GLN A 96 -11.06 -4.61 28.86
CA GLN A 96 -12.27 -4.07 28.24
C GLN A 96 -12.03 -3.47 26.86
N ALA A 97 -10.80 -3.07 26.55
CA ALA A 97 -10.45 -2.56 25.24
C ALA A 97 -10.70 -3.64 24.16
N PRO A 98 -11.49 -3.33 23.12
CA PRO A 98 -11.72 -4.26 22.02
C PRO A 98 -10.40 -4.55 21.30
N ARG A 99 -10.22 -5.81 20.90
CA ARG A 99 -9.03 -6.21 20.14
C ARG A 99 -9.14 -5.68 18.72
N CYS A 100 -8.05 -5.12 18.22
CA CYS A 100 -7.93 -4.75 16.81
C CYS A 100 -8.09 -5.99 15.93
N LYS A 101 -8.78 -5.85 14.78
CA LYS A 101 -8.79 -6.85 13.71
C LYS A 101 -7.33 -7.14 13.31
N SER A 102 -6.92 -8.41 13.34
CA SER A 102 -5.57 -8.79 12.95
C SER A 102 -5.33 -8.48 11.47
N LEU A 103 -4.13 -8.01 11.14
CA LEU A 103 -3.75 -7.79 9.75
C LEU A 103 -3.64 -9.14 9.05
N PRO A 104 -4.38 -9.38 7.96
CA PRO A 104 -4.27 -10.62 7.21
C PRO A 104 -2.88 -10.73 6.59
N SER A 105 -2.30 -11.93 6.55
CA SER A 105 -1.06 -12.20 5.82
C SER A 105 -1.33 -12.09 4.32
N ARG A 106 -0.92 -10.97 3.74
CA ARG A 106 -1.13 -10.69 2.31
C ARG A 106 0.15 -10.90 1.53
N GLN A 107 0.00 -11.55 0.38
CA GLN A 107 1.09 -11.77 -0.56
C GLN A 107 1.48 -10.46 -1.25
N TRP A 108 2.65 -10.42 -1.88
CA TRP A 108 3.15 -9.17 -2.47
C TRP A 108 2.25 -8.66 -3.61
N TRP A 109 1.59 -9.55 -4.36
CA TRP A 109 0.67 -9.20 -5.44
C TRP A 109 -0.67 -8.64 -4.96
N GLN A 110 -0.98 -8.73 -3.66
CA GLN A 110 -2.20 -8.19 -3.07
C GLN A 110 -2.01 -6.81 -2.45
N LYS A 111 -0.76 -6.30 -2.40
CA LYS A 111 -0.40 -5.07 -1.68
C LYS A 111 -0.42 -3.81 -2.55
N GLY A 112 -0.39 -3.92 -3.87
CA GLY A 112 -0.32 -2.78 -4.78
C GLY A 112 -0.60 -3.15 -6.22
N ALA A 113 -0.46 -2.19 -7.13
CA ALA A 113 -0.77 -2.37 -8.55
C ALA A 113 0.22 -3.29 -9.27
N ILE A 114 -0.32 -4.01 -10.26
CA ILE A 114 0.43 -4.75 -11.27
C ILE A 114 0.48 -3.91 -12.55
N TYR A 115 1.67 -3.75 -13.13
CA TYR A 115 1.87 -2.96 -14.34
C TYR A 115 2.42 -3.84 -15.46
N GLN A 116 1.71 -3.93 -16.58
CA GLN A 116 2.18 -4.64 -17.77
C GLN A 116 3.01 -3.71 -18.64
N ILE A 117 4.25 -4.09 -18.95
CA ILE A 117 5.15 -3.30 -19.80
C ILE A 117 5.16 -3.82 -21.24
N SER A 118 5.38 -2.92 -22.20
CA SER A 118 5.73 -3.30 -23.57
C SER A 118 7.15 -3.84 -23.65
N ASN A 119 7.43 -4.71 -24.62
CA ASN A 119 8.78 -5.24 -24.88
C ASN A 119 9.77 -4.12 -25.25
N GLU A 120 9.31 -2.98 -25.77
CA GLU A 120 10.14 -1.81 -26.07
C GLU A 120 10.89 -1.28 -24.84
N PHE A 121 10.29 -1.40 -23.64
CA PHE A 121 10.92 -0.97 -22.39
C PHE A 121 12.22 -1.75 -22.09
N LEU A 122 12.35 -2.98 -22.60
CA LEU A 122 13.53 -3.83 -22.40
C LEU A 122 14.70 -3.48 -23.32
N ASP A 123 14.40 -2.95 -24.50
CA ASP A 123 15.39 -2.64 -25.54
C ASP A 123 15.85 -1.18 -25.51
N SER A 124 15.22 -0.34 -24.67
CA SER A 124 15.69 1.02 -24.41
C SER A 124 17.08 1.01 -23.77
N LYS A 125 17.95 1.96 -24.16
CA LYS A 125 19.26 2.15 -23.49
C LYS A 125 19.11 2.65 -22.05
N GLU A 126 17.89 2.97 -21.63
CA GLU A 126 17.51 3.66 -20.41
C GLU A 126 16.56 2.81 -19.55
N VAL A 127 16.75 1.48 -19.54
CA VAL A 127 16.00 0.55 -18.67
C VAL A 127 15.95 1.02 -17.20
N ILE A 128 17.04 1.64 -16.72
CA ILE A 128 17.11 2.17 -15.35
C ILE A 128 16.12 3.33 -15.15
N GLU A 129 16.09 4.29 -16.06
CA GLU A 129 15.20 5.46 -15.98
C GLU A 129 13.73 5.03 -16.07
N SER A 130 13.44 4.06 -16.94
CA SER A 130 12.12 3.44 -17.03
C SER A 130 11.70 2.78 -15.71
N ILE A 131 12.60 2.04 -15.05
CA ILE A 131 12.30 1.42 -13.75
C ILE A 131 12.14 2.47 -12.64
N ASP A 132 12.90 3.55 -12.68
CA ASP A 132 12.77 4.66 -11.74
C ASP A 132 11.40 5.33 -11.88
N TYR A 133 10.95 5.59 -13.11
CA TYR A 133 9.60 6.06 -13.39
C TYR A 133 8.53 5.09 -12.84
N LEU A 134 8.66 3.79 -13.10
CA LEU A 134 7.71 2.78 -12.59
C LEU A 134 7.69 2.75 -11.05
N SER A 135 8.83 2.95 -10.39
CA SER A 135 8.92 3.06 -8.94
C SER A 135 8.19 4.31 -8.40
N GLU A 136 8.25 5.43 -9.14
CA GLU A 136 7.50 6.65 -8.81
C GLU A 136 5.98 6.45 -8.93
N LEU A 137 5.53 5.63 -9.89
CA LEU A 137 4.13 5.23 -10.01
C LEU A 137 3.63 4.38 -8.83
N LYS A 138 4.52 3.97 -7.91
CA LYS A 138 4.22 3.16 -6.73
C LYS A 138 3.60 1.79 -7.05
N VAL A 139 3.92 1.22 -8.23
CA VAL A 139 3.54 -0.15 -8.57
C VAL A 139 4.36 -1.15 -7.77
N LYS A 140 3.87 -2.37 -7.59
CA LYS A 140 4.57 -3.42 -6.83
C LYS A 140 5.15 -4.52 -7.70
N SER A 141 4.57 -4.74 -8.87
CA SER A 141 5.04 -5.76 -9.79
C SER A 141 4.89 -5.35 -11.23
N LEU A 142 5.81 -5.87 -12.03
CA LEU A 142 5.91 -5.64 -13.47
C LEU A 142 5.66 -6.96 -14.18
N ILE A 143 4.76 -6.97 -15.15
CA ILE A 143 4.60 -8.07 -16.10
C ILE A 143 5.37 -7.73 -17.36
N VAL A 144 6.31 -8.59 -17.70
CA VAL A 144 7.20 -8.44 -18.85
C VAL A 144 6.89 -9.51 -19.87
N GLY A 145 6.74 -9.13 -21.14
CA GLY A 145 6.63 -10.05 -22.25
C GLY A 145 5.41 -9.79 -23.13
N PRO A 146 5.10 -10.76 -24.01
CA PRO A 146 5.59 -12.13 -24.04
C PRO A 146 7.05 -12.23 -24.42
N VAL A 147 7.78 -13.06 -23.67
CA VAL A 147 9.15 -13.41 -24.02
C VAL A 147 9.11 -14.57 -25.02
N PRO A 148 9.71 -14.40 -26.22
CA PRO A 148 9.70 -15.45 -27.22
C PRO A 148 10.23 -16.74 -26.64
N GLN A 149 9.48 -17.81 -26.84
CA GLN A 149 10.02 -19.14 -26.64
C GLN A 149 11.18 -19.33 -27.62
N VAL A 150 12.19 -20.08 -27.22
CA VAL A 150 13.48 -20.30 -27.94
C VAL A 150 13.29 -21.09 -29.25
N TYR A 151 12.18 -20.93 -29.97
CA TYR A 151 11.82 -21.71 -31.17
C TYR A 151 12.00 -20.98 -32.49
N SER A 152 12.25 -19.68 -32.51
CA SER A 152 12.58 -18.97 -33.74
C SER A 152 14.02 -18.49 -33.72
N SER A 153 14.89 -19.29 -34.33
CA SER A 153 16.20 -18.87 -34.82
C SER A 153 16.01 -17.68 -35.78
N GLY A 154 15.93 -16.45 -35.28
CA GLY A 154 15.87 -15.29 -36.16
C GLY A 154 15.36 -13.95 -35.63
N SER A 155 14.72 -13.87 -34.45
CA SER A 155 14.27 -12.58 -33.90
C SER A 155 14.93 -12.26 -32.56
N THR A 156 15.84 -11.30 -32.63
CA THR A 156 16.45 -10.58 -31.51
C THR A 156 15.39 -9.76 -30.78
N ILE A 157 14.72 -10.34 -29.80
CA ILE A 157 14.11 -9.59 -28.71
C ILE A 157 15.04 -9.78 -27.52
N GLY A 158 15.51 -8.67 -26.94
CA GLY A 158 16.35 -8.52 -25.75
C GLY A 158 17.00 -9.80 -25.20
N SER A 159 18.32 -9.89 -25.32
CA SER A 159 19.14 -11.00 -24.80
C SER A 159 18.66 -11.46 -23.41
N LYS A 160 18.75 -12.77 -23.12
CA LYS A 160 18.55 -13.31 -21.76
C LYS A 160 19.27 -12.47 -20.69
N GLU A 161 20.38 -11.85 -21.07
CA GLU A 161 21.16 -10.89 -20.30
C GLU A 161 20.42 -9.58 -20.00
N ASN A 162 19.77 -8.95 -20.98
CA ASN A 162 18.94 -7.74 -20.77
C ASN A 162 17.81 -8.00 -19.77
N LEU A 163 17.07 -9.11 -19.93
CA LEU A 163 16.00 -9.46 -18.98
C LEU A 163 16.56 -9.75 -17.58
N THR A 164 17.73 -10.41 -17.49
CA THR A 164 18.39 -10.66 -16.20
C THR A 164 18.85 -9.36 -15.55
N ASN A 165 19.35 -8.40 -16.33
CA ASN A 165 19.72 -7.08 -15.83
C ASN A 165 18.49 -6.30 -15.35
N PHE A 166 17.43 -6.27 -16.16
CA PHE A 166 16.13 -5.68 -15.81
C PHE A 166 15.61 -6.25 -14.49
N GLN A 167 15.61 -7.58 -14.35
CA GLN A 167 15.17 -8.26 -13.13
C GLN A 167 15.99 -7.82 -11.90
N LYS A 168 17.31 -7.70 -12.03
CA LYS A 168 18.19 -7.26 -10.93
C LYS A 168 17.88 -5.82 -10.53
N VAL A 169 17.75 -4.90 -11.49
CA VAL A 169 17.45 -3.48 -11.21
C VAL A 169 16.06 -3.33 -10.58
N ALA A 170 15.05 -4.04 -11.10
CA ALA A 170 13.71 -4.06 -10.52
C ALA A 170 13.72 -4.58 -9.08
N GLN A 171 14.45 -5.66 -8.79
CA GLN A 171 14.59 -6.21 -7.44
C GLN A 171 15.29 -5.25 -6.48
N MET A 172 16.31 -4.50 -6.92
CA MET A 172 16.96 -3.46 -6.11
C MET A 172 15.99 -2.34 -5.70
N LYS A 173 14.97 -2.07 -6.53
CA LYS A 173 13.90 -1.10 -6.24
C LYS A 173 12.71 -1.72 -5.50
N GLY A 174 12.80 -3.00 -5.13
CA GLY A 174 11.74 -3.73 -4.42
C GLY A 174 10.54 -4.12 -5.29
N LEU A 175 10.69 -4.05 -6.62
CA LEU A 175 9.68 -4.47 -7.59
C LEU A 175 9.79 -5.98 -7.86
N LYS A 176 8.63 -6.60 -8.09
CA LYS A 176 8.51 -8.02 -8.44
C LYS A 176 8.36 -8.17 -9.94
N VAL A 177 9.00 -9.19 -10.51
CA VAL A 177 8.96 -9.40 -11.98
C VAL A 177 8.23 -10.69 -12.30
N VAL A 178 7.15 -10.55 -13.05
CA VAL A 178 6.33 -11.63 -13.61
C VAL A 178 6.59 -11.72 -15.10
N LEU A 179 6.77 -12.92 -15.62
CA LEU A 179 7.04 -13.15 -17.03
C LEU A 179 5.79 -13.65 -17.75
N ASP A 180 5.40 -12.97 -18.83
CA ASP A 180 4.47 -13.52 -19.81
C ASP A 180 5.24 -14.46 -20.75
N ILE A 181 4.83 -15.73 -20.77
CA ILE A 181 5.45 -16.78 -21.60
C ILE A 181 4.46 -17.38 -22.59
N THR A 182 3.37 -16.66 -22.87
CA THR A 182 2.34 -17.07 -23.82
C THR A 182 2.99 -17.53 -25.14
N PRO A 183 2.72 -18.75 -25.63
CA PRO A 183 3.52 -19.35 -26.71
C PRO A 183 3.41 -18.67 -28.05
N ASN A 184 2.18 -18.31 -28.43
CA ASN A 184 1.90 -17.56 -29.62
C ASN A 184 1.31 -16.19 -29.24
N ASN A 185 1.79 -15.17 -29.93
CA ASN A 185 1.36 -13.78 -29.72
C ASN A 185 0.18 -13.40 -30.61
N ASP A 186 -0.22 -14.27 -31.55
CA ASP A 186 -1.34 -14.01 -32.45
C ASP A 186 -2.69 -14.21 -31.74
N ASP A 187 -3.68 -13.40 -32.15
CA ASP A 187 -5.01 -13.28 -31.52
C ASP A 187 -5.92 -14.53 -31.68
N ASP A 188 -5.55 -15.54 -32.48
CA ASP A 188 -6.44 -16.66 -32.82
C ASP A 188 -6.38 -17.83 -31.82
N ASP A 189 -5.20 -18.37 -31.56
CA ASP A 189 -4.96 -19.44 -30.57
C ASP A 189 -3.52 -19.36 -30.06
N PRO A 190 -3.30 -18.86 -28.83
CA PRO A 190 -1.99 -18.75 -28.20
C PRO A 190 -1.27 -20.09 -28.02
N TRP A 191 -1.99 -21.21 -28.08
CA TRP A 191 -1.50 -22.57 -27.79
C TRP A 191 -1.40 -23.47 -29.00
N ILE A 192 -1.72 -22.98 -30.21
CA ILE A 192 -1.77 -23.78 -31.44
C ILE A 192 -0.46 -24.56 -31.72
N ASN A 193 0.68 -23.96 -31.36
CA ASN A 193 2.02 -24.54 -31.55
C ASN A 193 2.44 -25.48 -30.41
N ILE A 194 1.60 -25.71 -29.41
CA ILE A 194 1.85 -26.63 -28.30
C ILE A 194 0.83 -27.77 -28.35
N SER A 195 0.89 -28.54 -29.43
CA SER A 195 -0.02 -29.67 -29.64
C SER A 195 0.64 -31.01 -29.35
N SER A 196 1.94 -31.14 -29.59
CA SER A 196 2.68 -32.38 -29.38
C SER A 196 3.24 -32.51 -27.96
N ILE A 197 3.44 -33.75 -27.50
CA ILE A 197 4.07 -34.05 -26.20
C ILE A 197 5.48 -33.44 -26.12
N ALA A 198 6.22 -33.38 -27.23
CA ALA A 198 7.56 -32.80 -27.28
C ALA A 198 7.54 -31.29 -27.02
N GLU A 199 6.61 -30.56 -27.65
CA GLU A 199 6.41 -29.12 -27.45
C GLU A 199 5.94 -28.82 -26.03
N GLN A 200 4.98 -29.60 -25.51
CA GLN A 200 4.51 -29.48 -24.12
C GLN A 200 5.66 -29.68 -23.11
N ASN A 201 6.49 -30.69 -23.31
CA ASN A 201 7.65 -30.94 -22.46
C ASN A 201 8.69 -29.82 -22.52
N ASN A 202 8.94 -29.27 -23.72
CA ASN A 202 9.91 -28.19 -23.85
C ASN A 202 9.37 -26.85 -23.30
N PHE A 203 8.06 -26.59 -23.42
CA PHE A 203 7.40 -25.49 -22.73
C PHE A 203 7.54 -25.62 -21.20
N LYS A 204 7.25 -26.79 -20.66
CA LYS A 204 7.42 -27.11 -19.24
C LYS A 204 8.87 -26.89 -18.78
N ASN A 205 9.86 -27.34 -19.55
CA ASN A 205 11.28 -27.14 -19.23
C ASN A 205 11.65 -25.65 -19.22
N THR A 206 11.10 -24.88 -20.16
CA THR A 206 11.27 -23.42 -20.23
C THR A 206 10.65 -22.73 -19.02
N PHE A 207 9.42 -23.11 -18.66
CA PHE A 207 8.71 -22.65 -17.46
C PHE A 207 9.54 -22.91 -16.19
N GLU A 208 10.02 -24.14 -16.00
CA GLU A 208 10.82 -24.50 -14.83
C GLU A 208 12.15 -23.73 -14.79
N ASN A 209 12.80 -23.53 -15.93
CA ASN A 209 14.04 -22.77 -16.03
C ASN A 209 13.84 -21.30 -15.58
N TRP A 210 12.74 -20.64 -15.94
CA TRP A 210 12.45 -19.29 -15.48
C TRP A 210 12.22 -19.21 -13.97
N LEU A 211 11.50 -20.18 -13.40
CA LEU A 211 11.33 -20.28 -11.95
C LEU A 211 12.67 -20.48 -11.22
N LYS A 212 13.54 -21.35 -11.74
CA LYS A 212 14.92 -21.58 -11.24
C LYS A 212 15.76 -20.30 -11.30
N ASN A 213 15.64 -19.52 -12.37
CA ASN A 213 16.35 -18.24 -12.55
C ASN A 213 15.80 -17.11 -11.67
N GLY A 214 14.83 -17.38 -10.81
CA GLY A 214 14.48 -16.49 -9.72
C GLY A 214 13.31 -15.55 -10.01
N ILE A 215 12.62 -15.68 -11.15
CA ILE A 215 11.46 -14.85 -11.52
C ILE A 215 10.31 -15.01 -10.52
N ASP A 216 9.61 -13.93 -10.19
CA ASP A 216 8.62 -13.89 -9.10
C ASP A 216 7.26 -14.46 -9.49
N GLY A 217 6.95 -14.56 -10.77
CA GLY A 217 5.76 -15.25 -11.23
C GLY A 217 5.74 -15.44 -12.73
N ILE A 218 4.73 -16.16 -13.18
CA ILE A 218 4.51 -16.43 -14.61
C ILE A 218 3.07 -16.09 -14.96
N MET A 219 2.88 -15.43 -16.09
CA MET A 219 1.58 -15.17 -16.70
C MET A 219 1.41 -16.04 -17.94
N VAL A 220 0.20 -16.56 -18.10
CA VAL A 220 -0.16 -17.52 -19.13
C VAL A 220 -1.53 -17.15 -19.69
N SER A 221 -1.60 -16.87 -21.00
CA SER A 221 -2.87 -16.50 -21.64
C SER A 221 -3.74 -17.70 -22.00
N GLU A 222 -5.05 -17.46 -22.11
CA GLU A 222 -6.08 -18.45 -22.47
C GLU A 222 -6.02 -19.74 -21.64
N VAL A 223 -6.32 -19.59 -20.35
CA VAL A 223 -6.35 -20.72 -19.41
C VAL A 223 -7.35 -21.80 -19.79
N GLU A 224 -8.42 -21.44 -20.51
CA GLU A 224 -9.44 -22.37 -21.00
C GLU A 224 -8.87 -23.29 -22.08
N THR A 225 -8.14 -22.73 -23.04
CA THR A 225 -7.57 -23.44 -24.19
C THR A 225 -6.55 -24.48 -23.73
N ILE A 226 -5.57 -24.08 -22.90
CA ILE A 226 -4.59 -25.02 -22.35
C ILE A 226 -5.24 -26.09 -21.47
N LYS A 227 -6.24 -25.73 -20.66
CA LYS A 227 -6.92 -26.69 -19.79
C LYS A 227 -7.68 -27.75 -20.58
N ASN A 228 -8.27 -27.39 -21.71
CA ASN A 228 -9.02 -28.31 -22.56
C ASN A 228 -8.08 -29.15 -23.44
N ASN A 229 -7.05 -28.54 -24.02
CA ASN A 229 -6.17 -29.20 -24.99
C ASN A 229 -4.99 -29.94 -24.35
N ALA A 230 -4.53 -29.49 -23.17
CA ALA A 230 -3.35 -30.01 -22.47
C ALA A 230 -3.53 -29.98 -20.93
N SER A 231 -4.63 -30.57 -20.44
CA SER A 231 -4.98 -30.60 -19.01
C SER A 231 -3.86 -31.10 -18.09
N LEU A 232 -3.13 -32.14 -18.51
CA LEU A 232 -2.00 -32.68 -17.76
C LEU A 232 -0.87 -31.65 -17.61
N LEU A 233 -0.51 -30.97 -18.71
CA LEU A 233 0.49 -29.90 -18.67
C LEU A 233 0.05 -28.80 -17.70
N TRP A 234 -1.20 -28.36 -17.76
CA TRP A 234 -1.72 -27.33 -16.86
C TRP A 234 -1.56 -27.68 -15.37
N GLU A 235 -1.87 -28.92 -14.98
CA GLU A 235 -1.64 -29.39 -13.60
C GLU A 235 -0.16 -29.41 -13.23
N GLU A 236 0.71 -29.79 -14.17
CA GLU A 236 2.16 -29.77 -13.95
C GLU A 236 2.70 -28.34 -13.75
N LEU A 237 2.22 -27.34 -14.50
CA LEU A 237 2.64 -25.93 -14.35
C LEU A 237 2.25 -25.37 -12.98
N LYS A 238 1.04 -25.69 -12.50
CA LYS A 238 0.59 -25.32 -11.14
C LYS A 238 1.47 -25.97 -10.08
N ASN A 239 1.74 -27.26 -10.21
CA ASN A 239 2.60 -28.00 -9.29
C ASN A 239 4.03 -27.46 -9.28
N LEU A 240 4.57 -27.08 -10.44
CA LEU A 240 5.88 -26.43 -10.54
C LEU A 240 5.88 -25.07 -9.83
N THR A 241 4.88 -24.23 -10.05
CA THR A 241 4.79 -22.92 -9.38
C THR A 241 4.78 -23.09 -7.86
N SER A 242 3.94 -24.01 -7.34
CA SER A 242 3.87 -24.34 -5.92
C SER A 242 5.19 -24.90 -5.38
N LYS A 243 5.87 -25.78 -6.14
CA LYS A 243 7.16 -26.37 -5.76
C LYS A 243 8.26 -25.31 -5.56
N TYR A 244 8.28 -24.26 -6.37
CA TYR A 244 9.26 -23.17 -6.28
C TYR A 244 8.78 -21.99 -5.42
N SER A 245 7.57 -22.05 -4.87
CA SER A 245 6.99 -21.06 -3.96
C SER A 245 7.36 -21.40 -2.52
N THR A 246 7.97 -20.45 -1.82
CA THR A 246 8.36 -20.59 -0.40
C THR A 246 7.83 -19.39 0.40
N GLU A 247 7.71 -19.50 1.72
CA GLU A 247 7.24 -18.38 2.57
C GLU A 247 8.08 -17.10 2.38
N ALA A 248 9.40 -17.26 2.24
CA ALA A 248 10.31 -16.13 2.00
C ALA A 248 10.25 -15.59 0.57
N LYS A 249 9.91 -16.44 -0.41
CA LYS A 249 9.86 -16.09 -1.83
C LYS A 249 8.64 -16.73 -2.50
N PRO A 250 7.44 -16.16 -2.27
CA PRO A 250 6.21 -16.70 -2.85
C PRO A 250 6.18 -16.40 -4.36
N ARG A 251 5.80 -17.41 -5.14
CA ARG A 251 5.63 -17.33 -6.60
C ARG A 251 4.16 -17.27 -6.96
N ILE A 252 3.86 -16.52 -8.02
CA ILE A 252 2.49 -16.35 -8.51
C ILE A 252 2.33 -16.96 -9.90
N LEU A 253 1.18 -17.59 -10.14
CA LEU A 253 0.69 -17.94 -11.47
C LEU A 253 -0.51 -17.04 -11.82
N ILE A 254 -0.39 -16.27 -12.89
CA ILE A 254 -1.47 -15.41 -13.41
C ILE A 254 -2.03 -16.05 -14.67
N GLY A 255 -3.34 -16.30 -14.68
CA GLY A 255 -4.06 -16.72 -15.87
C GLY A 255 -4.68 -15.53 -16.60
N VAL A 256 -4.79 -15.58 -17.93
CA VAL A 256 -5.62 -14.64 -18.70
C VAL A 256 -6.77 -15.39 -19.35
N THR A 257 -7.96 -14.80 -19.34
CA THR A 257 -9.13 -15.29 -20.09
C THR A 257 -9.51 -14.28 -21.18
N SER A 258 -9.87 -14.79 -22.36
CA SER A 258 -10.44 -14.00 -23.45
C SER A 258 -11.98 -14.00 -23.45
N SER A 259 -12.61 -14.70 -22.50
CA SER A 259 -14.08 -14.74 -22.42
C SER A 259 -14.64 -13.35 -22.13
N LYS A 260 -15.75 -13.06 -22.80
CA LYS A 260 -16.54 -11.83 -22.62
C LYS A 260 -17.80 -12.07 -21.79
N ASP A 261 -18.05 -13.32 -21.40
CA ASP A 261 -19.18 -13.68 -20.57
C ASP A 261 -18.76 -13.73 -19.09
N LEU A 262 -19.52 -13.04 -18.24
CA LEU A 262 -19.18 -12.91 -16.82
C LEU A 262 -19.23 -14.26 -16.08
N GLU A 263 -20.17 -15.14 -16.43
CA GLU A 263 -20.30 -16.44 -15.79
C GLU A 263 -19.14 -17.36 -16.19
N GLU A 264 -18.73 -17.31 -17.46
CA GLU A 264 -17.53 -18.00 -17.93
C GLU A 264 -16.25 -17.47 -17.27
N ILE A 265 -16.10 -16.15 -17.13
CA ILE A 265 -14.96 -15.54 -16.42
C ILE A 265 -14.90 -16.03 -14.97
N VAL A 266 -16.03 -16.01 -14.26
CA VAL A 266 -16.10 -16.50 -12.87
C VAL A 266 -15.77 -17.99 -12.80
N LYS A 267 -16.29 -18.78 -13.74
CA LYS A 267 -15.98 -20.21 -13.86
C LYS A 267 -14.49 -20.45 -14.12
N ALA A 268 -13.88 -19.69 -15.02
CA ALA A 268 -12.45 -19.74 -15.30
C ALA A 268 -11.63 -19.39 -14.04
N GLY A 269 -12.03 -18.37 -13.29
CA GLY A 269 -11.36 -17.96 -12.05
C GLY A 269 -11.39 -19.06 -10.99
N ASN A 270 -12.57 -19.66 -10.78
CA ASN A 270 -12.76 -20.70 -9.76
C ASN A 270 -12.14 -22.05 -10.15
N GLN A 271 -12.04 -22.36 -11.45
CA GLN A 271 -11.63 -23.69 -11.91
C GLN A 271 -10.23 -23.76 -12.54
N SER A 272 -9.58 -22.63 -12.81
CA SER A 272 -8.22 -22.61 -13.36
C SER A 272 -7.18 -23.00 -12.31
N GLY A 273 -7.37 -22.59 -11.05
CA GLY A 273 -6.42 -22.82 -9.97
C GLY A 273 -5.20 -21.88 -10.04
N VAL A 274 -5.34 -20.75 -10.72
CA VAL A 274 -4.37 -19.64 -10.70
C VAL A 274 -4.55 -18.79 -9.43
N ASP A 275 -3.51 -18.03 -9.07
CA ASP A 275 -3.58 -17.11 -7.94
C ASP A 275 -4.36 -15.83 -8.27
N LEU A 276 -4.26 -15.39 -9.54
CA LEU A 276 -5.00 -14.25 -10.10
C LEU A 276 -5.43 -14.56 -11.53
N LEU A 277 -6.65 -14.15 -11.88
CA LEU A 277 -7.16 -14.20 -13.24
C LEU A 277 -7.28 -12.79 -13.81
N LEU A 278 -6.48 -12.47 -14.82
CA LEU A 278 -6.66 -11.29 -15.64
C LEU A 278 -7.85 -11.53 -16.57
N SER A 279 -8.87 -10.69 -16.45
CA SER A 279 -10.11 -10.81 -17.20
C SER A 279 -10.63 -9.43 -17.57
N GLY A 280 -11.37 -9.36 -18.65
CA GLY A 280 -11.98 -8.12 -19.11
C GLY A 280 -13.26 -7.72 -18.35
N VAL A 281 -13.40 -8.03 -17.06
CA VAL A 281 -14.69 -7.85 -16.37
C VAL A 281 -15.28 -6.43 -16.48
N LEU A 282 -14.41 -5.41 -16.53
CA LEU A 282 -14.83 -4.00 -16.69
C LEU A 282 -14.91 -3.56 -18.15
N HIS A 283 -14.13 -4.16 -19.07
CA HIS A 283 -14.14 -3.78 -20.49
C HIS A 283 -15.41 -4.27 -21.23
N ILE A 284 -16.03 -5.36 -20.74
CA ILE A 284 -17.21 -5.96 -21.41
C ILE A 284 -18.45 -5.07 -21.32
N LEU A 285 -18.41 -4.08 -20.43
CA LEU A 285 -19.47 -3.09 -20.24
C LEU A 285 -19.55 -2.08 -21.40
N GLY A 286 -18.57 -2.08 -22.30
CA GLY A 286 -18.51 -1.17 -23.43
C GLY A 286 -18.01 0.23 -23.06
N LYS A 287 -18.16 1.17 -23.99
CA LYS A 287 -17.49 2.48 -23.91
C LYS A 287 -18.07 3.46 -22.88
N ALA A 288 -19.37 3.36 -22.60
CA ALA A 288 -20.08 4.31 -21.75
C ALA A 288 -21.20 3.61 -20.96
N PRO A 289 -20.87 2.73 -20.01
CA PRO A 289 -21.87 2.06 -19.21
C PRO A 289 -22.53 3.01 -18.20
N THR A 290 -23.71 2.62 -17.76
CA THR A 290 -24.44 3.26 -16.67
C THR A 290 -23.86 2.88 -15.31
N GLY A 291 -24.07 3.71 -14.29
CA GLY A 291 -23.61 3.42 -12.92
C GLY A 291 -24.20 2.11 -12.38
N SER A 292 -25.45 1.80 -12.73
CA SER A 292 -26.12 0.56 -12.35
C SER A 292 -25.51 -0.68 -13.02
N GLU A 293 -25.16 -0.61 -14.31
CA GLU A 293 -24.51 -1.72 -15.03
C GLU A 293 -23.13 -2.04 -14.44
N VAL A 294 -22.32 -1.01 -14.19
CA VAL A 294 -21.00 -1.16 -13.55
C VAL A 294 -21.16 -1.81 -12.19
N ALA A 295 -22.10 -1.34 -11.38
CA ALA A 295 -22.28 -1.84 -10.03
C ALA A 295 -22.75 -3.31 -10.00
N LEU A 296 -23.73 -3.66 -10.81
CA LEU A 296 -24.21 -5.04 -10.94
C LEU A 296 -23.11 -5.99 -11.40
N ASN A 297 -22.29 -5.55 -12.36
CA ASN A 297 -21.17 -6.35 -12.87
C ASN A 297 -20.09 -6.56 -11.80
N VAL A 298 -19.68 -5.50 -11.09
CA VAL A 298 -18.70 -5.57 -9.99
C VAL A 298 -19.19 -6.49 -8.87
N GLU A 299 -20.45 -6.35 -8.44
CA GLU A 299 -21.01 -7.18 -7.38
C GLU A 299 -21.11 -8.65 -7.76
N ARG A 300 -21.56 -8.94 -8.99
CA ARG A 300 -21.65 -10.30 -9.50
C ARG A 300 -20.28 -10.95 -9.59
N TYR A 301 -19.26 -10.21 -10.06
CA TYR A 301 -17.90 -10.71 -10.14
C TYR A 301 -17.31 -11.04 -8.76
N ILE A 302 -17.39 -10.10 -7.81
CA ILE A 302 -16.89 -10.30 -6.44
C ILE A 302 -17.62 -11.48 -5.76
N THR A 303 -18.94 -11.53 -5.88
CA THR A 303 -19.75 -12.60 -5.29
C THR A 303 -19.44 -13.96 -5.95
N GLY A 304 -19.26 -13.98 -7.27
CA GLY A 304 -18.95 -15.18 -8.04
C GLY A 304 -17.58 -15.78 -7.74
N LEU A 305 -16.57 -14.94 -7.48
CA LEU A 305 -15.22 -15.36 -7.07
C LEU A 305 -15.16 -15.92 -5.64
N GLY A 306 -16.10 -15.53 -4.78
CA GLY A 306 -16.15 -15.99 -3.39
C GLY A 306 -14.91 -15.58 -2.58
N THR A 307 -14.01 -16.52 -2.34
CA THR A 307 -12.78 -16.29 -1.55
C THR A 307 -11.55 -15.97 -2.41
N ALA A 308 -11.64 -16.13 -3.73
CA ALA A 308 -10.54 -15.80 -4.64
C ALA A 308 -10.25 -14.29 -4.64
N TRP A 309 -8.98 -13.93 -4.88
CA TRP A 309 -8.58 -12.53 -4.87
C TRP A 309 -8.83 -11.88 -6.25
N PRO A 310 -9.65 -10.83 -6.34
CA PRO A 310 -9.96 -10.20 -7.61
C PRO A 310 -8.77 -9.39 -8.17
N LEU A 311 -8.61 -9.46 -9.49
CA LEU A 311 -7.72 -8.64 -10.29
C LEU A 311 -8.57 -7.80 -11.24
N TRP A 312 -8.43 -6.49 -11.19
CA TRP A 312 -9.24 -5.56 -11.99
C TRP A 312 -8.44 -4.97 -13.12
N SER A 313 -8.89 -5.17 -14.36
CA SER A 313 -8.34 -4.52 -15.54
C SER A 313 -9.45 -3.97 -16.43
N VAL A 314 -9.12 -2.91 -17.17
CA VAL A 314 -9.91 -2.41 -18.30
C VAL A 314 -9.14 -2.67 -19.59
N GLY A 315 -7.91 -2.15 -19.67
CA GLY A 315 -6.97 -2.43 -20.73
C GLY A 315 -6.04 -3.61 -20.42
N SER A 316 -5.47 -4.16 -21.49
CA SER A 316 -4.37 -5.13 -21.47
C SER A 316 -3.73 -5.15 -22.84
N ARG A 317 -2.56 -5.78 -22.96
CA ARG A 317 -1.88 -5.98 -24.24
C ARG A 317 -2.78 -6.58 -25.34
N THR A 318 -3.68 -7.51 -25.00
CA THR A 318 -4.50 -8.21 -25.99
C THR A 318 -5.79 -7.46 -26.34
N VAL A 319 -6.35 -6.68 -25.40
CA VAL A 319 -7.61 -5.96 -25.61
C VAL A 319 -7.42 -4.51 -26.02
N GLY A 320 -6.26 -3.90 -25.75
CA GLY A 320 -5.95 -2.50 -26.03
C GLY A 320 -5.88 -1.63 -24.77
N HIS A 321 -5.61 -0.34 -24.97
CA HIS A 321 -5.46 0.63 -23.88
C HIS A 321 -6.80 1.12 -23.33
N LEU A 322 -6.82 1.48 -22.04
CA LEU A 322 -7.99 1.95 -21.32
C LEU A 322 -8.69 3.10 -22.06
N ALA A 323 -7.94 4.11 -22.51
CA ALA A 323 -8.51 5.29 -23.16
C ALA A 323 -9.16 5.02 -24.54
N SER A 324 -8.89 3.85 -25.14
CA SER A 324 -9.50 3.39 -26.40
C SER A 324 -10.78 2.58 -26.16
N LEU A 325 -10.81 1.87 -25.01
CA LEU A 325 -11.87 0.96 -24.61
C LEU A 325 -13.03 1.67 -23.90
N VAL A 326 -12.76 2.79 -23.24
CA VAL A 326 -13.77 3.65 -22.63
C VAL A 326 -13.76 5.01 -23.30
N GLU A 327 -14.84 5.78 -23.15
CA GLU A 327 -14.81 7.18 -23.59
C GLU A 327 -13.75 7.97 -22.80
N GLU A 328 -13.06 8.90 -23.47
CA GLU A 328 -11.99 9.71 -22.90
C GLU A 328 -12.40 10.39 -21.57
N ARG A 329 -13.66 10.88 -21.51
CA ARG A 329 -14.24 11.50 -20.31
C ARG A 329 -14.30 10.58 -19.08
N LEU A 330 -14.23 9.26 -19.26
CA LEU A 330 -14.32 8.26 -18.20
C LEU A 330 -12.96 7.76 -17.72
N VAL A 331 -11.85 8.11 -18.38
CA VAL A 331 -10.50 7.61 -18.04
C VAL A 331 -10.18 7.79 -16.56
N LYS A 332 -10.39 9.00 -16.03
CA LYS A 332 -10.14 9.31 -14.61
C LYS A 332 -11.08 8.56 -13.66
N ILE A 333 -12.34 8.33 -14.07
CA ILE A 333 -13.32 7.55 -13.29
C ILE A 333 -12.85 6.10 -13.15
N TYR A 334 -12.45 5.47 -14.26
CA TYR A 334 -11.96 4.10 -14.22
C TYR A 334 -10.67 3.97 -13.43
N GLN A 335 -9.74 4.93 -13.54
CA GLN A 335 -8.54 4.94 -12.70
C GLN A 335 -8.90 5.00 -11.20
N MET A 336 -9.80 5.91 -10.80
CA MET A 336 -10.28 5.96 -9.41
C MET A 336 -10.95 4.65 -8.97
N MET A 337 -11.74 4.03 -9.86
CA MET A 337 -12.41 2.77 -9.57
C MET A 337 -11.42 1.63 -9.36
N LEU A 338 -10.46 1.43 -10.27
CA LEU A 338 -9.45 0.38 -10.20
C LEU A 338 -8.69 0.40 -8.86
N PHE A 339 -8.30 1.59 -8.39
CA PHE A 339 -7.55 1.73 -7.14
C PHE A 339 -8.42 1.64 -5.86
N THR A 340 -9.73 1.84 -5.95
CA THR A 340 -10.61 1.86 -4.77
C THR A 340 -11.49 0.60 -4.64
N LEU A 341 -11.62 -0.22 -5.68
CA LEU A 341 -12.23 -1.55 -5.61
C LEU A 341 -11.40 -2.52 -4.73
N PRO A 342 -12.04 -3.53 -4.11
CA PRO A 342 -11.34 -4.56 -3.36
C PRO A 342 -10.57 -5.46 -4.34
N GLY A 343 -9.27 -5.66 -4.12
CA GLY A 343 -8.43 -6.45 -5.01
C GLY A 343 -7.15 -5.75 -5.42
N THR A 344 -6.59 -6.27 -6.51
CA THR A 344 -5.37 -5.77 -7.13
C THR A 344 -5.71 -5.02 -8.41
N PRO A 345 -5.32 -3.73 -8.55
CA PRO A 345 -5.45 -3.01 -9.81
C PRO A 345 -4.38 -3.48 -10.80
N PHE A 346 -4.79 -3.65 -12.05
CA PHE A 346 -3.93 -3.91 -13.18
C PHE A 346 -3.92 -2.70 -14.12
N THR A 347 -2.73 -2.32 -14.57
CA THR A 347 -2.51 -1.19 -15.46
C THR A 347 -1.70 -1.67 -16.67
N ASN A 348 -2.20 -1.45 -17.88
CA ASN A 348 -1.37 -1.61 -19.07
C ASN A 348 -0.50 -0.38 -19.25
N TYR A 349 0.68 -0.52 -19.85
CA TYR A 349 1.57 0.63 -20.04
C TYR A 349 0.86 1.77 -20.78
N GLY A 350 1.05 3.01 -20.36
CA GLY A 350 0.41 4.14 -21.00
C GLY A 350 -1.02 4.42 -20.52
N ASP A 351 -1.72 3.48 -19.87
CA ASP A 351 -3.04 3.75 -19.29
C ASP A 351 -3.00 4.88 -18.24
N GLU A 352 -1.87 5.06 -17.56
CA GLU A 352 -1.65 6.10 -16.56
C GLU A 352 -1.54 7.51 -17.17
N ILE A 353 -1.18 7.61 -18.45
CA ILE A 353 -1.18 8.87 -19.22
C ILE A 353 -2.39 8.98 -20.15
N GLY A 354 -3.27 7.97 -20.20
CA GLY A 354 -4.40 7.94 -21.13
C GLY A 354 -3.98 7.70 -22.57
N LEU A 355 -2.92 6.89 -22.79
CA LEU A 355 -2.47 6.47 -24.11
C LEU A 355 -3.61 5.77 -24.86
N GLN A 356 -3.78 6.10 -26.14
CA GLN A 356 -4.75 5.50 -27.03
C GLN A 356 -4.06 4.56 -28.01
N ASP A 357 -4.81 3.57 -28.47
CA ASP A 357 -4.42 2.65 -29.53
C ASP A 357 -4.32 3.43 -30.84
N LEU A 358 -3.50 2.94 -31.77
CA LEU A 358 -3.37 3.54 -33.10
C LEU A 358 -4.66 3.31 -33.90
N GLU A 359 -5.04 4.27 -34.75
CA GLU A 359 -6.28 4.18 -35.55
C GLU A 359 -6.22 3.10 -36.66
N GLU A 360 -5.02 2.62 -37.01
CA GLU A 360 -4.81 1.65 -38.08
C GLU A 360 -5.32 0.24 -37.67
N LYS A 361 -5.97 -0.50 -38.57
CA LYS A 361 -6.60 -1.81 -38.28
C LYS A 361 -5.61 -2.99 -38.25
N ASP A 362 -4.34 -2.74 -37.98
CA ASP A 362 -3.33 -3.79 -37.89
C ASP A 362 -3.18 -4.29 -36.45
N GLN A 363 -2.67 -5.51 -36.28
CA GLN A 363 -2.44 -6.12 -34.96
C GLN A 363 -1.51 -5.27 -34.05
N ASN A 364 -0.65 -4.44 -34.65
CA ASN A 364 0.23 -3.52 -33.91
C ASN A 364 -0.48 -2.26 -33.37
N SER A 365 -1.75 -2.06 -33.68
CA SER A 365 -2.51 -0.89 -33.21
C SER A 365 -2.63 -0.79 -31.70
N LYS A 366 -2.67 -1.95 -31.03
CA LYS A 366 -2.72 -2.07 -29.56
C LYS A 366 -1.36 -1.95 -28.89
N LEU A 367 -0.29 -1.75 -29.67
CA LEU A 367 1.09 -1.61 -29.19
C LEU A 367 1.71 -0.27 -29.62
N PRO A 368 1.07 0.89 -29.34
CA PRO A 368 1.67 2.20 -29.56
C PRO A 368 2.95 2.38 -28.74
N MET A 369 3.88 3.17 -29.25
CA MET A 369 5.07 3.58 -28.49
C MET A 369 4.68 4.46 -27.30
N MET A 370 5.38 4.29 -26.17
CA MET A 370 5.18 5.12 -24.98
C MET A 370 5.59 6.58 -25.25
N LEU A 371 4.74 7.53 -24.86
CA LEU A 371 4.95 8.96 -25.10
C LEU A 371 5.68 9.62 -23.91
N TRP A 372 7.01 9.71 -23.98
CA TRP A 372 7.83 10.29 -22.89
C TRP A 372 7.85 11.82 -22.88
N ASP A 373 8.25 12.43 -24.02
CA ASP A 373 8.57 13.87 -24.04
C ASP A 373 7.77 14.65 -25.10
N ASN A 374 7.58 14.09 -26.30
CA ASN A 374 7.22 14.83 -27.52
C ASN A 374 5.72 15.10 -27.75
N SER A 375 4.89 15.20 -26.70
CA SER A 375 3.46 15.52 -26.85
C SER A 375 2.85 16.14 -25.59
N ASN A 376 1.71 16.83 -25.71
CA ASN A 376 0.96 17.32 -24.54
C ASN A 376 0.41 16.18 -23.67
N PHE A 377 0.30 14.98 -24.23
CA PHE A 377 -0.13 13.77 -23.52
C PHE A 377 1.05 12.99 -22.91
N SER A 378 2.27 13.50 -23.06
CA SER A 378 3.49 12.81 -22.63
C SER A 378 3.63 12.75 -21.11
N VAL A 379 4.46 11.81 -20.64
CA VAL A 379 4.83 11.69 -19.23
C VAL A 379 5.39 13.01 -18.69
N MET A 380 6.29 13.67 -19.44
CA MET A 380 6.87 14.95 -19.02
C MET A 380 5.82 16.05 -18.88
N ALA A 381 4.91 16.18 -19.86
CA ALA A 381 3.87 17.22 -19.84
C ALA A 381 2.90 17.00 -18.67
N GLN A 382 2.43 15.76 -18.49
CA GLN A 382 1.49 15.42 -17.41
C GLN A 382 2.11 15.46 -16.02
N THR A 383 3.43 15.30 -15.90
CA THR A 383 4.13 15.47 -14.61
C THR A 383 4.03 16.90 -14.10
N GLN A 384 4.02 17.89 -15.01
CA GLN A 384 3.91 19.31 -14.65
C GLN A 384 2.46 19.75 -14.37
N ASP A 385 1.47 19.12 -15.01
CA ASP A 385 0.05 19.40 -14.78
C ASP A 385 -0.48 18.65 -13.56
N THR A 386 -0.77 19.36 -12.47
CA THR A 386 -1.29 18.76 -11.23
C THR A 386 -2.65 18.07 -11.39
N ASN A 387 -3.39 18.39 -12.45
CA ASN A 387 -4.72 17.85 -12.73
C ASN A 387 -4.70 16.75 -13.81
N SER A 388 -3.51 16.29 -14.22
CA SER A 388 -3.34 15.27 -15.24
C SER A 388 -3.84 13.89 -14.80
N VAL A 389 -4.01 12.97 -15.77
CA VAL A 389 -4.34 11.57 -15.47
C VAL A 389 -3.20 10.91 -14.71
N LEU A 390 -1.96 11.22 -15.07
CA LEU A 390 -0.75 10.71 -14.40
C LEU A 390 -0.68 11.08 -12.92
N ASN A 391 -0.93 12.36 -12.59
CA ASN A 391 -0.87 12.80 -11.19
C ASN A 391 -2.03 12.22 -10.37
N LEU A 392 -3.22 12.07 -10.96
CA LEU A 392 -4.31 11.33 -10.33
C LEU A 392 -3.92 9.87 -10.07
N TYR A 393 -3.31 9.19 -11.05
CA TYR A 393 -2.82 7.81 -10.90
C TYR A 393 -1.82 7.69 -9.75
N LYS A 394 -0.80 8.58 -9.70
CA LYS A 394 0.22 8.62 -8.63
C LYS A 394 -0.41 8.85 -7.25
N GLN A 395 -1.41 9.73 -7.14
CA GLN A 395 -2.13 9.99 -5.88
C GLN A 395 -2.92 8.75 -5.42
N LEU A 396 -3.66 8.12 -6.34
CA LEU A 396 -4.46 6.92 -6.05
C LEU A 396 -3.59 5.72 -5.68
N SER A 397 -2.48 5.52 -6.39
CA SER A 397 -1.55 4.42 -6.12
C SER A 397 -0.86 4.57 -4.77
N ASP A 398 -0.40 5.78 -4.43
CA ASP A 398 0.18 6.09 -3.13
C ASP A 398 -0.83 5.92 -1.99
N LEU A 399 -2.07 6.40 -2.17
CA LEU A 399 -3.14 6.25 -1.19
C LEU A 399 -3.48 4.76 -0.95
N LYS A 400 -3.59 3.97 -2.03
CA LYS A 400 -3.83 2.52 -1.96
C LYS A 400 -2.70 1.80 -1.21
N LEU A 401 -1.44 2.23 -1.31
CA LEU A 401 -0.33 1.61 -0.57
C LEU A 401 -0.26 2.00 0.91
N LYS A 402 -0.75 3.19 1.27
CA LYS A 402 -0.65 3.71 2.64
C LYS A 402 -1.84 3.32 3.51
N ASP A 403 -3.03 3.26 2.92
CA ASP A 403 -4.26 3.10 3.69
C ASP A 403 -4.71 1.64 3.82
N ARG A 404 -5.12 1.24 5.03
CA ARG A 404 -5.54 -0.15 5.35
C ARG A 404 -6.93 -0.47 4.84
N SER A 405 -7.85 0.51 4.82
CA SER A 405 -9.21 0.34 4.29
C SER A 405 -9.18 0.10 2.79
N LEU A 406 -8.31 0.79 2.04
CA LEU A 406 -8.18 0.50 0.61
C LEU A 406 -7.44 -0.82 0.33
N GLN A 407 -6.45 -1.21 1.14
CA GLN A 407 -5.72 -2.48 0.95
C GLN A 407 -6.54 -3.71 1.32
N TYR A 408 -7.15 -3.70 2.51
CA TYR A 408 -7.73 -4.88 3.14
C TYR A 408 -9.18 -4.68 3.56
N GLY A 409 -9.67 -3.45 3.49
CA GLY A 409 -10.99 -3.08 3.97
C GLY A 409 -12.09 -3.86 3.28
N ASP A 410 -13.09 -4.19 4.09
CA ASP A 410 -14.34 -4.81 3.67
C ASP A 410 -15.03 -3.85 2.68
N PHE A 411 -15.72 -4.42 1.70
CA PHE A 411 -16.36 -3.70 0.61
C PHE A 411 -17.88 -3.76 0.75
N TYR A 412 -18.51 -2.60 0.72
CA TYR A 412 -19.97 -2.46 0.77
C TYR A 412 -20.43 -1.58 -0.37
N SER A 413 -21.21 -2.16 -1.27
CA SER A 413 -21.93 -1.39 -2.27
C SER A 413 -23.11 -0.67 -1.60
N ILE A 414 -23.27 0.63 -1.86
CA ILE A 414 -24.25 1.48 -1.15
C ILE A 414 -25.35 1.97 -2.09
N VAL A 415 -24.97 2.61 -3.21
CA VAL A 415 -25.95 3.24 -4.12
C VAL A 415 -25.77 2.80 -5.55
N HIS A 416 -26.93 2.48 -6.12
CA HIS A 416 -27.16 2.27 -7.53
C HIS A 416 -28.26 3.24 -7.94
N ASN A 417 -27.91 4.26 -8.71
CA ASN A 417 -28.90 4.85 -9.61
C ASN A 417 -28.38 4.69 -11.04
N ALA A 418 -29.15 5.13 -12.03
CA ALA A 418 -28.77 4.97 -13.43
C ALA A 418 -27.38 5.58 -13.73
N SER A 419 -27.01 6.67 -13.05
CA SER A 419 -25.82 7.45 -13.38
C SER A 419 -24.68 7.29 -12.37
N ILE A 420 -24.99 6.91 -11.14
CA ILE A 420 -24.10 6.95 -9.99
C ILE A 420 -23.89 5.56 -9.44
N TYR A 421 -22.61 5.24 -9.22
CA TYR A 421 -22.20 4.10 -8.43
C TYR A 421 -21.43 4.59 -7.20
N ALA A 422 -21.88 4.17 -6.01
CA ALA A 422 -21.20 4.50 -4.76
C ALA A 422 -20.95 3.26 -3.90
N TYR A 423 -19.74 3.16 -3.35
CA TYR A 423 -19.34 2.05 -2.49
C TYR A 423 -18.35 2.49 -1.41
N LEU A 424 -18.38 1.75 -0.30
CA LEU A 424 -17.62 1.98 0.92
C LEU A 424 -16.53 0.92 1.10
N ARG A 425 -15.34 1.39 1.48
CA ARG A 425 -14.21 0.58 1.96
C ARG A 425 -13.96 0.90 3.43
N GLU A 426 -14.06 -0.10 4.30
CA GLU A 426 -13.84 0.09 5.74
C GLU A 426 -12.89 -0.97 6.32
N TRP A 427 -11.98 -0.50 7.17
CA TRP A 427 -11.15 -1.36 7.99
C TRP A 427 -11.20 -0.93 9.45
N ASP A 428 -11.02 -1.88 10.35
CA ASP A 428 -11.07 -1.66 11.79
C ASP A 428 -10.06 -0.59 12.23
N GLN A 429 -10.54 0.37 13.02
CA GLN A 429 -9.76 1.48 13.58
C GLN A 429 -8.97 2.30 12.53
N SER A 430 -9.40 2.31 11.27
CA SER A 430 -8.77 3.07 10.18
C SER A 430 -9.76 4.06 9.57
N GLU A 431 -9.25 5.08 8.86
CA GLU A 431 -10.11 5.97 8.08
C GLU A 431 -10.93 5.14 7.07
N ARG A 432 -12.20 5.50 6.89
CA ARG A 432 -13.10 4.83 5.94
C ARG A 432 -13.18 5.65 4.67
N PHE A 433 -13.33 4.98 3.53
CA PHE A 433 -13.36 5.62 2.22
C PHE A 433 -14.66 5.33 1.50
N LEU A 434 -15.34 6.37 1.03
CA LEU A 434 -16.53 6.28 0.21
C LEU A 434 -16.18 6.81 -1.19
N THR A 435 -16.22 5.92 -2.19
CA THR A 435 -16.07 6.31 -3.60
C THR A 435 -17.45 6.57 -4.18
N VAL A 436 -17.63 7.70 -4.86
CA VAL A 436 -18.87 8.07 -5.55
C VAL A 436 -18.51 8.46 -6.98
N LEU A 437 -19.03 7.73 -7.97
CA LEU A 437 -18.67 7.88 -9.38
C LEU A 437 -19.90 8.28 -10.19
N ASN A 438 -19.85 9.42 -10.88
CA ASN A 438 -20.86 9.85 -11.84
C ASN A 438 -20.46 9.45 -13.27
N PHE A 439 -21.10 8.43 -13.84
CA PHE A 439 -20.84 7.98 -15.21
C PHE A 439 -21.54 8.83 -16.27
N GLU A 440 -22.50 9.65 -15.86
CA GLU A 440 -23.24 10.54 -16.77
C GLU A 440 -22.46 11.83 -17.06
N GLY A 441 -22.64 12.34 -18.28
CA GLY A 441 -22.08 13.61 -18.74
C GLY A 441 -22.86 14.85 -18.27
N LEU A 442 -23.71 14.70 -17.25
CA LEU A 442 -24.55 15.75 -16.70
C LEU A 442 -24.27 15.93 -15.20
N LYS A 443 -24.54 17.14 -14.72
CA LYS A 443 -24.46 17.47 -13.29
C LYS A 443 -25.61 16.77 -12.56
N THR A 444 -25.28 16.00 -11.53
CA THR A 444 -26.25 15.12 -10.85
C THR A 444 -26.28 15.40 -9.36
N LYS A 445 -27.50 15.54 -8.82
CA LYS A 445 -27.72 15.68 -7.38
C LYS A 445 -27.67 14.30 -6.72
N VAL A 446 -26.97 14.19 -5.60
CA VAL A 446 -26.71 12.94 -4.89
C VAL A 446 -27.19 13.07 -3.45
N SER A 447 -27.86 12.02 -2.97
CA SER A 447 -28.26 11.85 -1.58
C SER A 447 -27.93 10.42 -1.16
N LEU A 448 -26.94 10.30 -0.27
CA LEU A 448 -26.43 9.04 0.26
C LEU A 448 -26.80 8.95 1.75
N ILE A 449 -27.97 8.40 2.04
CA ILE A 449 -28.44 8.16 3.40
C ILE A 449 -28.32 6.67 3.69
N HIS A 450 -27.33 6.28 4.49
CA HIS A 450 -27.06 4.89 4.83
C HIS A 450 -26.55 4.77 6.26
N ASN A 451 -26.90 3.70 6.97
CA ASN A 451 -26.60 3.52 8.40
C ASN A 451 -25.08 3.49 8.73
N LYS A 452 -24.25 3.11 7.76
CA LYS A 452 -22.78 3.11 7.88
C LYS A 452 -22.11 4.45 7.55
N LEU A 453 -22.85 5.42 7.03
CA LEU A 453 -22.31 6.69 6.57
C LEU A 453 -22.59 7.82 7.59
N PRO A 454 -21.63 8.73 7.83
CA PRO A 454 -21.87 9.92 8.63
C PRO A 454 -22.73 10.94 7.88
N ALA A 455 -23.10 12.05 8.54
CA ALA A 455 -23.77 13.15 7.86
C ALA A 455 -22.83 13.93 6.92
N GLU A 456 -21.55 14.06 7.30
CA GLU A 456 -20.53 14.78 6.54
C GLU A 456 -19.29 13.92 6.34
N ALA A 457 -18.64 14.06 5.18
CA ALA A 457 -17.37 13.42 4.88
C ALA A 457 -16.40 14.42 4.22
N SER A 458 -15.11 14.26 4.48
CA SER A 458 -14.07 15.10 3.88
C SER A 458 -13.72 14.62 2.48
N VAL A 459 -13.43 15.54 1.56
CA VAL A 459 -12.95 15.20 0.22
C VAL A 459 -11.48 14.77 0.31
N ALA A 460 -11.16 13.56 -0.15
CA ALA A 460 -9.80 13.07 -0.25
C ALA A 460 -9.22 13.34 -1.64
N ILE A 461 -9.93 12.93 -2.70
CA ILE A 461 -9.53 13.12 -4.10
C ILE A 461 -10.79 13.39 -4.92
N SER A 462 -10.75 14.35 -5.84
CA SER A 462 -11.75 14.50 -6.91
C SER A 462 -11.07 14.41 -8.28
N THR A 463 -11.73 13.78 -9.25
CA THR A 463 -11.28 13.82 -10.65
C THR A 463 -11.54 15.16 -11.31
N TYR A 464 -12.42 15.98 -10.74
CA TYR A 464 -12.76 17.32 -11.19
C TYR A 464 -11.89 18.37 -10.46
N SER A 465 -11.00 19.01 -11.21
CA SER A 465 -9.96 19.89 -10.68
C SER A 465 -10.45 21.18 -10.03
N GLN A 466 -11.68 21.62 -10.33
CA GLN A 466 -12.21 22.89 -9.82
C GLN A 466 -13.04 22.71 -8.54
N ARG A 467 -13.14 21.49 -7.98
CA ARG A 467 -13.81 21.28 -6.70
C ARG A 467 -12.99 21.90 -5.57
N ASN A 468 -13.55 22.94 -4.95
CA ASN A 468 -12.93 23.66 -3.83
C ASN A 468 -13.44 23.22 -2.45
N GLU A 469 -14.48 22.40 -2.41
CA GLU A 469 -15.09 21.92 -1.16
C GLU A 469 -14.16 20.94 -0.44
N SER A 470 -13.86 21.19 0.84
CA SER A 470 -13.06 20.30 1.68
C SER A 470 -13.88 19.19 2.33
N SER A 471 -15.19 19.38 2.45
CA SER A 471 -16.16 18.40 2.94
C SER A 471 -17.49 18.54 2.23
N VAL A 472 -18.27 17.46 2.22
CA VAL A 472 -19.60 17.38 1.61
C VAL A 472 -20.59 16.83 2.61
N ASN A 473 -21.83 17.34 2.55
CA ASN A 473 -22.97 16.77 3.25
C ASN A 473 -23.50 15.58 2.44
N LEU A 474 -23.46 14.38 2.99
CA LEU A 474 -23.84 13.16 2.27
C LEU A 474 -25.34 13.08 1.97
N ALA A 475 -26.19 13.78 2.71
CA ALA A 475 -27.62 13.83 2.44
C ALA A 475 -27.98 14.74 1.25
N ASP A 476 -27.13 15.72 0.92
CA ASP A 476 -27.37 16.65 -0.17
C ASP A 476 -26.05 17.24 -0.70
N PHE A 477 -25.56 16.68 -1.81
CA PHE A 477 -24.43 17.24 -2.55
C PHE A 477 -24.59 17.03 -4.05
N THR A 478 -23.78 17.73 -4.85
CA THR A 478 -23.79 17.59 -6.32
C THR A 478 -22.47 17.07 -6.84
N LEU A 479 -22.54 16.19 -7.83
CA LEU A 479 -21.41 15.78 -8.65
C LEU A 479 -21.48 16.46 -10.01
N GLU A 480 -20.34 16.93 -10.48
CA GLU A 480 -20.18 17.48 -11.82
C GLU A 480 -20.21 16.34 -12.87
N PRO A 481 -20.39 16.68 -14.16
CA PRO A 481 -20.28 15.72 -15.26
C PRO A 481 -18.99 14.90 -15.17
N ASN A 482 -19.11 13.57 -15.20
CA ASN A 482 -17.96 12.66 -15.17
C ASN A 482 -16.99 12.87 -14.00
N GLU A 483 -17.54 13.27 -12.86
CA GLU A 483 -16.80 13.38 -11.62
C GLU A 483 -16.78 12.06 -10.82
N GLY A 484 -15.58 11.62 -10.48
CA GLY A 484 -15.33 10.66 -9.43
C GLY A 484 -14.87 11.39 -8.17
N LEU A 485 -15.51 11.11 -7.04
CA LEU A 485 -15.25 11.72 -5.76
C LEU A 485 -14.90 10.64 -4.74
N LEU A 486 -13.68 10.67 -4.24
CA LEU A 486 -13.22 9.84 -3.12
C LEU A 486 -13.31 10.65 -1.84
N LEU A 487 -14.20 10.22 -0.96
CA LEU A 487 -14.48 10.82 0.34
C LEU A 487 -13.83 9.99 1.44
N ARG A 488 -13.43 10.63 2.53
CA ARG A 488 -12.90 9.98 3.73
C ARG A 488 -13.58 10.50 4.99
N PHE A 489 -13.70 9.62 5.98
CA PHE A 489 -14.26 9.96 7.29
C PHE A 489 -13.69 9.03 8.37
N PRO A 490 -13.63 9.49 9.64
CA PRO A 490 -13.02 8.71 10.71
C PRO A 490 -13.84 7.46 11.05
N TYR A 491 -13.17 6.49 11.66
CA TYR A 491 -13.85 5.38 12.32
C TYR A 491 -14.66 5.91 13.51
N VAL A 492 -15.98 5.71 13.47
CA VAL A 492 -16.87 5.99 14.60
C VAL A 492 -17.22 4.65 15.26
N TYR A 493 -17.02 4.60 16.58
CA TYR A 493 -17.23 3.44 17.44
C TYR A 493 -18.70 3.11 17.65
#